data_AF-A0A8T3ZE89-F1
#
_entry.id   AF-A0A8T3ZE89-F1
#
_cell.length_a   1.000
_cell.length_b   1.000
_cell.length_c   1.000
_cell.angle_alpha   90.00
_cell.angle_beta   90.00
_cell.angle_gamma   90.00
#
_symmetry.space_group_name_H-M   'P 1'
#
loop_
_entity.id
_entity.type
_entity.pdbx_description
1 polymer ?
#
loop_
_entity_poly.entity_id
_entity_poly.type
_entity_poly.pdbx_seq_one_letter_code
_entity_poly.pdbx_strand_id
1 'polypeptide(L)'
;MNKRMTTKGRPSSKGISLPVEMIVIIAIAVLVLVVIAAFFAGGFGPPGSTITDQAALSKGCNILKLRTPDCSAQLSEIKIPGYNPTGAESMKTTGDTLKTVCDRLGYSGTNYGDCKTACGCP
;
A
#
# COMPACT_ATOMS: atom_id res chain seq x y z
N MET A 1 -74.95 30.21 -1.15
CA MET A 1 -73.46 30.20 -1.19
C MET A 1 -72.95 29.95 0.22
N ASN A 2 -72.24 28.84 0.48
CA ASN A 2 -71.18 28.82 1.49
C ASN A 2 -70.25 27.62 1.31
N LYS A 3 -68.97 27.88 1.54
CA LYS A 3 -67.80 27.15 1.01
C LYS A 3 -67.47 25.88 1.80
N ARG A 4 -66.89 24.91 1.08
CA ARG A 4 -66.25 23.67 1.58
C ARG A 4 -65.20 23.97 2.65
N MET A 5 -65.04 23.07 3.62
CA MET A 5 -63.74 22.79 4.24
C MET A 5 -63.55 21.29 4.43
N THR A 6 -62.79 20.69 3.51
CA THR A 6 -62.23 19.33 3.59
C THR A 6 -60.97 19.37 4.46
N THR A 7 -61.01 18.73 5.63
CA THR A 7 -59.84 18.49 6.48
C THR A 7 -58.92 17.45 5.85
N LYS A 8 -57.78 17.92 5.34
CA LYS A 8 -56.67 17.11 4.83
C LYS A 8 -56.02 16.38 6.02
N GLY A 9 -56.17 15.05 6.09
CA GLY A 9 -55.46 14.22 7.06
C GLY A 9 -53.95 14.37 6.85
N ARG A 10 -53.21 14.73 7.91
CA ARG A 10 -51.74 14.75 7.88
C ARG A 10 -51.23 13.31 7.93
N PRO A 11 -50.21 12.93 7.14
CA PRO A 11 -49.54 11.65 7.32
C PRO A 11 -48.87 11.64 8.69
N SER A 12 -49.42 10.84 9.59
CA SER A 12 -48.78 10.49 10.86
C SER A 12 -47.55 9.67 10.52
N SER A 13 -46.36 10.23 10.74
CA SER A 13 -45.11 9.48 10.79
C SER A 13 -45.24 8.47 11.92
N LYS A 14 -45.69 7.26 11.57
CA LYS A 14 -45.67 6.11 12.45
C LYS A 14 -44.22 5.89 12.85
N GLY A 15 -43.88 6.29 14.08
CA GLY A 15 -42.66 5.84 14.72
C GLY A 15 -42.70 4.32 14.69
N ILE A 16 -41.85 3.73 13.86
CA ILE A 16 -41.64 2.29 13.85
C ILE A 16 -41.03 1.97 15.22
N SER A 17 -41.84 1.37 16.10
CA SER A 17 -41.32 0.72 17.28
C SER A 17 -40.50 -0.45 16.75
N LEU A 18 -39.17 -0.27 16.66
CA LEU A 18 -38.30 -1.36 16.20
C LEU A 18 -38.32 -2.44 17.29
N PRO A 19 -38.70 -3.68 16.94
CA PRO A 19 -38.57 -4.81 17.84
C PRO A 19 -37.13 -4.89 18.36
N VAL A 20 -36.97 -5.32 19.61
CA VAL A 20 -35.64 -5.45 20.25
C VAL A 20 -34.68 -6.29 19.39
N GLU A 21 -35.21 -7.33 18.74
CA GLU A 21 -34.49 -8.16 17.78
C GLU A 21 -33.83 -7.36 16.64
N MET A 22 -34.50 -6.32 16.11
CA MET A 22 -33.92 -5.47 15.08
C MET A 22 -32.77 -4.61 15.60
N ILE A 23 -32.83 -4.18 16.86
CA ILE A 23 -31.76 -3.40 17.49
C ILE A 23 -30.49 -4.25 17.60
N VAL A 24 -30.63 -5.52 17.98
CA VAL A 24 -29.52 -6.47 18.10
C VAL A 24 -28.87 -6.71 16.73
N ILE A 25 -29.67 -6.91 15.68
CA ILE A 25 -29.16 -7.10 14.31
C ILE A 25 -28.37 -5.88 13.84
N ILE A 26 -28.89 -4.66 14.07
CA ILE A 26 -28.22 -3.42 13.70
C ILE A 26 -26.89 -3.29 14.46
N ALA A 27 -26.85 -3.61 15.74
CA ALA A 27 -25.63 -3.54 16.54
C ALA A 27 -24.53 -4.48 16.01
N ILE A 28 -24.88 -5.72 15.65
CA ILE A 28 -23.94 -6.68 15.07
C ILE A 28 -23.45 -6.19 13.69
N ALA A 29 -24.36 -5.69 12.85
CA ALA A 29 -24.02 -5.18 11.53
C ALA A 29 -23.02 -4.01 11.61
N VAL A 30 -23.22 -3.07 12.53
CA VAL A 30 -22.30 -1.96 12.76
C VAL A 30 -20.93 -2.44 13.22
N LEU A 31 -20.87 -3.41 14.14
CA LEU A 31 -19.60 -3.97 14.62
C LEU A 31 -18.81 -4.62 13.47
N VAL A 32 -19.47 -5.42 12.63
CA VAL A 32 -18.84 -6.04 11.45
C VAL A 32 -18.32 -4.98 10.47
N LEU A 33 -19.10 -3.92 10.20
CA LEU A 33 -18.66 -2.83 9.32
C LEU A 33 -17.42 -2.11 9.87
N VAL A 34 -17.33 -1.90 11.18
CA VAL A 34 -16.14 -1.26 11.80
C VAL A 34 -14.91 -2.14 11.64
N VAL A 35 -15.03 -3.46 11.84
CA VAL A 35 -13.91 -4.40 11.65
C VAL A 35 -13.43 -4.37 10.20
N ILE A 36 -14.34 -4.45 9.24
CA ILE A 36 -14.01 -4.38 7.81
C ILE A 36 -13.35 -3.04 7.48
N ALA A 37 -13.92 -1.92 7.95
CA ALA A 37 -13.34 -0.60 7.76
C ALA A 37 -11.94 -0.48 8.38
N ALA A 38 -11.68 -1.11 9.54
CA ALA A 38 -10.36 -1.16 10.16
C ALA A 38 -9.37 -2.00 9.35
N PHE A 39 -9.80 -3.11 8.74
CA PHE A 39 -8.96 -3.88 7.81
C PHE A 39 -8.58 -3.07 6.57
N PHE A 40 -9.53 -2.33 5.99
CA PHE A 40 -9.23 -1.42 4.88
C PHE A 40 -8.36 -0.25 5.32
N ALA A 41 -8.63 0.38 6.47
CA ALA A 41 -7.84 1.48 7.01
C ALA A 41 -6.41 1.05 7.39
N GLY A 42 -6.23 -0.19 7.86
CA GLY A 42 -4.92 -0.79 8.14
C GLY A 42 -4.14 -1.21 6.89
N GLY A 43 -4.83 -1.43 5.77
CA GLY A 43 -4.22 -1.79 4.48
C GLY A 43 -3.77 -0.61 3.61
N PHE A 44 -4.28 0.60 3.87
CA PHE A 44 -3.96 1.84 3.13
C PHE A 44 -2.91 2.72 3.85
N GLY A 45 -2.02 2.13 4.63
CA GLY A 45 -0.77 2.81 4.95
C GLY A 45 0.00 3.03 3.64
N PRO A 46 0.53 4.25 3.35
CA PRO A 46 1.52 4.38 2.28
C PRO A 46 2.57 3.29 2.51
N PRO A 47 3.09 2.61 1.47
CA PRO A 47 4.12 1.60 1.64
C PRO A 47 5.38 2.27 2.21
N GLY A 48 5.39 2.46 3.53
CA GLY A 48 6.56 2.51 4.38
C GLY A 48 6.96 1.08 4.69
N SER A 49 6.86 0.18 3.72
CA SER A 49 7.59 -1.06 3.75
C SER A 49 9.03 -0.67 3.47
N THR A 50 9.78 -0.36 4.51
CA THR A 50 11.24 -0.36 4.43
C THR A 50 11.64 -1.74 3.96
N ILE A 51 11.83 -1.89 2.65
CA ILE A 51 12.28 -3.13 2.04
C ILE A 51 13.66 -3.41 2.64
N THR A 52 13.86 -4.60 3.20
CA THR A 52 15.16 -4.99 3.75
C THR A 52 16.21 -5.03 2.65
N ASP A 53 17.48 -4.84 3.00
CA ASP A 53 18.58 -4.77 2.02
C ASP A 53 18.61 -6.03 1.13
N GLN A 54 18.35 -7.23 1.66
CA GLN A 54 18.25 -8.48 0.90
C GLN A 54 17.04 -8.55 -0.04
N ALA A 55 15.87 -8.06 0.38
CA ALA A 55 14.69 -8.01 -0.47
C ALA A 55 14.85 -6.94 -1.57
N ALA A 56 15.53 -5.83 -1.26
CA ALA A 56 15.87 -4.79 -2.22
C ALA A 56 16.88 -5.31 -3.26
N LEU A 57 17.88 -6.09 -2.83
CA LEU A 57 18.82 -6.77 -3.72
C LEU A 57 18.06 -7.66 -4.70
N SER A 58 17.19 -8.54 -4.19
CA SER A 58 16.43 -9.48 -5.02
C SER A 58 15.54 -8.76 -6.05
N LYS A 59 14.87 -7.68 -5.64
CA LYS A 59 14.07 -6.85 -6.54
C LYS A 59 14.93 -6.14 -7.59
N GLY A 60 16.03 -5.51 -7.18
CA GLY A 60 16.91 -4.81 -8.09
C GLY A 60 17.64 -5.74 -9.07
N CYS A 61 18.02 -6.96 -8.65
CA CYS A 61 18.54 -8.00 -9.54
C CYS A 61 17.52 -8.40 -10.60
N ASN A 62 16.24 -8.52 -10.24
CA ASN A 62 15.18 -8.82 -11.19
C ASN A 62 15.00 -7.69 -12.21
N ILE A 63 14.99 -6.43 -11.74
CA ILE A 63 14.92 -5.25 -12.62
C ILE A 63 16.15 -5.18 -13.54
N LEU A 64 17.35 -5.47 -13.03
CA LEU A 64 18.59 -5.51 -13.80
C LEU A 64 18.51 -6.52 -14.95
N LYS A 65 18.02 -7.73 -14.66
CA LYS A 65 17.83 -8.79 -15.65
C LYS A 65 16.77 -8.45 -16.70
N LEU A 66 15.67 -7.83 -16.27
CA LEU A 66 14.60 -7.40 -17.17
C LEU A 66 15.03 -6.28 -18.12
N ARG A 67 15.87 -5.36 -17.64
CA ARG A 67 16.32 -4.20 -18.41
C ARG A 67 17.55 -4.49 -19.27
N THR A 68 18.39 -5.40 -18.80
CA THR A 68 19.66 -5.77 -19.44
C THR A 68 19.93 -7.25 -19.18
N PRO A 69 19.55 -8.14 -20.12
CA PRO A 69 19.86 -9.56 -19.99
C PRO A 69 21.39 -9.81 -19.95
N ASP A 70 22.18 -8.94 -20.57
CA ASP A 70 23.66 -9.00 -20.57
C ASP A 70 24.31 -8.36 -19.34
N CYS A 71 23.52 -7.88 -18.37
CA CYS A 71 23.99 -7.22 -17.15
C CYS A 71 24.97 -6.04 -17.38
N SER A 72 24.94 -5.43 -18.57
CA SER A 72 25.78 -4.30 -18.96
C SER A 72 25.36 -2.99 -18.30
N ALA A 73 24.13 -2.91 -17.78
CA ALA A 73 23.65 -1.71 -17.11
C ALA A 73 24.46 -1.41 -15.84
N GLN A 74 24.54 -0.12 -15.55
CA GLN A 74 25.16 0.37 -14.33
C GLN A 74 24.19 0.19 -13.16
N LEU A 75 24.70 -0.29 -12.02
CA LEU A 75 23.87 -0.49 -10.82
C LEU A 75 23.25 0.81 -10.30
N SER A 76 23.85 1.95 -10.63
CA SER A 76 23.36 3.30 -10.33
C SER A 76 22.09 3.69 -11.10
N GLU A 77 21.78 3.01 -12.21
CA GLU A 77 20.63 3.33 -13.05
C GLU A 77 19.39 2.52 -12.65
N ILE A 78 19.59 1.37 -12.00
CA ILE A 78 18.51 0.51 -11.51
C ILE A 78 17.95 1.08 -10.22
N LYS A 79 16.76 1.68 -10.29
CA LYS A 79 16.02 2.17 -9.12
C LYS A 79 15.07 1.11 -8.58
N ILE A 80 15.03 0.96 -7.26
CA ILE A 80 14.23 -0.06 -6.57
C ILE A 80 13.07 0.64 -5.85
N PRO A 81 11.85 0.63 -6.42
CA PRO A 81 10.72 1.34 -5.83
C PRO A 81 10.40 0.82 -4.43
N GLY A 82 10.22 1.75 -3.48
CA GLY A 82 9.94 1.45 -2.07
C GLY A 82 11.17 1.14 -1.22
N TYR A 83 12.37 1.07 -1.80
CA TYR A 83 13.61 0.97 -1.03
C TYR A 83 14.13 2.38 -0.72
N ASN A 84 14.29 2.70 0.56
CA ASN A 84 14.78 4.00 1.02
C ASN A 84 15.54 3.84 2.35
N PRO A 85 16.80 3.37 2.30
CA PRO A 85 17.62 3.16 3.48
C PRO A 85 18.06 4.46 4.17
N THR A 86 18.01 5.60 3.47
CA THR A 86 18.43 6.92 3.99
C THR A 86 17.28 7.70 4.62
N GLY A 87 16.03 7.25 4.44
CA GLY A 87 14.85 7.94 4.96
C GLY A 87 14.56 9.28 4.27
N ALA A 88 15.22 9.57 3.14
CA ALA A 88 15.03 10.83 2.42
C ALA A 88 13.64 10.87 1.76
N GLU A 89 12.83 11.88 2.08
CA GLU A 89 11.44 11.97 1.61
C GLU A 89 11.33 11.99 0.07
N SER A 90 12.33 12.55 -0.61
CA SER A 90 12.42 12.59 -2.08
C SER A 90 12.61 11.22 -2.75
N MET A 91 13.02 10.20 -2.00
CA MET A 91 13.28 8.84 -2.51
C MET A 91 12.11 7.88 -2.28
N LYS A 92 11.07 8.29 -1.56
CA LYS A 92 9.94 7.41 -1.20
C LYS A 92 9.12 6.94 -2.41
N THR A 93 9.07 7.75 -3.48
CA THR A 93 8.34 7.46 -4.72
C THR A 93 9.19 6.81 -5.80
N THR A 94 10.49 7.12 -5.85
CA THR A 94 11.37 6.66 -6.93
C THR A 94 12.27 5.49 -6.50
N GLY A 95 12.50 5.32 -5.20
CA GLY A 95 13.37 4.29 -4.67
C GLY A 95 14.86 4.60 -4.82
N ASP A 96 15.66 4.02 -3.93
CA ASP A 96 17.11 4.04 -3.97
C ASP A 96 17.67 3.09 -5.03
N THR A 97 18.94 3.26 -5.40
CA THR A 97 19.54 2.46 -6.48
C THR A 97 20.03 1.10 -6.02
N LEU A 98 20.15 0.14 -6.94
CA LEU A 98 20.77 -1.16 -6.67
C LEU A 98 22.22 -0.99 -6.19
N LYS A 99 22.94 0.03 -6.68
CA LYS A 99 24.27 0.39 -6.16
C LYS A 99 24.23 0.66 -4.65
N THR A 100 23.24 1.42 -4.18
CA THR A 100 23.06 1.72 -2.74
C THR A 100 22.84 0.45 -1.92
N VAL A 101 22.11 -0.54 -2.47
CA VAL A 101 21.95 -1.86 -1.82
C VAL A 101 23.28 -2.59 -1.73
N CYS A 102 24.00 -2.68 -2.85
CA CYS A 102 25.30 -3.35 -2.91
C CYS A 102 26.29 -2.73 -1.91
N ASP A 103 26.36 -1.40 -1.85
CA ASP A 103 27.21 -0.67 -0.91
C ASP A 103 26.88 -1.02 0.55
N ARG A 104 25.60 -1.11 0.90
CA ARG A 104 25.16 -1.46 2.27
C ARG A 104 25.42 -2.91 2.64
N LEU A 105 25.40 -3.81 1.66
CA LEU A 105 25.74 -5.22 1.85
C LEU A 105 27.25 -5.49 1.83
N GLY A 106 28.09 -4.45 1.67
CA GLY A 106 29.55 -4.56 1.69
C GLY A 106 30.19 -4.76 0.32
N TYR A 107 29.41 -4.78 -0.76
CA TYR A 107 29.89 -4.83 -2.14
C TYR A 107 30.18 -3.42 -2.66
N SER A 108 31.13 -2.71 -2.04
CA SER A 108 31.49 -1.35 -2.45
C SER A 108 32.70 -1.33 -3.39
N GLY A 109 32.77 -0.32 -4.26
CA GLY A 109 33.97 -0.05 -5.07
C GLY A 109 34.26 -1.09 -6.16
N THR A 110 35.33 -1.85 -6.01
CA THR A 110 35.76 -2.86 -7.00
C THR A 110 34.91 -4.14 -6.98
N ASN A 111 34.15 -4.36 -5.90
CA ASN A 111 33.38 -5.59 -5.67
C ASN A 111 31.93 -5.50 -6.16
N TYR A 112 31.58 -4.48 -6.96
CA TYR A 112 30.27 -4.47 -7.63
C TYR A 112 30.13 -5.64 -8.61
N GLY A 113 31.24 -6.19 -9.10
CA GLY A 113 31.27 -7.46 -9.82
C GLY A 113 30.63 -8.57 -9.00
N ASP A 114 31.05 -8.76 -7.75
CA ASP A 114 30.50 -9.77 -6.85
C ASP A 114 29.02 -9.53 -6.53
N CYS A 115 28.59 -8.27 -6.44
CA CYS A 115 27.15 -7.95 -6.28
C CYS A 115 26.34 -8.36 -7.52
N LYS A 116 26.89 -8.13 -8.73
CA LYS A 116 26.28 -8.60 -9.99
C LYS A 116 26.29 -10.13 -10.05
N THR A 117 27.36 -10.79 -9.61
CA THR A 117 27.43 -12.25 -9.51
C THR A 117 26.40 -12.81 -8.53
N ALA A 118 26.15 -12.13 -7.41
CA ALA A 118 25.07 -12.46 -6.48
C ALA A 118 23.68 -12.32 -7.13
N CYS A 119 23.52 -11.42 -8.10
CA CYS A 119 22.33 -11.34 -8.95
C CYS A 119 22.27 -12.43 -10.05
N GLY A 120 23.32 -13.24 -10.22
CA GLY A 120 23.45 -14.24 -11.28
C GLY A 120 23.86 -13.65 -12.63
N CYS A 121 24.58 -12.54 -12.63
CA CYS A 121 25.23 -11.99 -13.81
C CYS A 121 26.69 -12.48 -13.89
N PRO A 122 27.18 -12.87 -15.07
CA PRO A 122 28.58 -13.27 -15.27
C PRO A 122 29.56 -12.10 -15.13
#